data_AF-A0A345UFU8-F1
#
_entry.id   AF-A0A345UFU8-F1
#
_cell.length_a   1.000
_cell.length_b   1.000
_cell.length_c   1.000
_cell.angle_alpha   90.00
_cell.angle_beta   90.00
_cell.angle_gamma   90.00
#
_symmetry.space_group_name_H-M   'P 1'
#
loop_
_entity.id
_entity.type
_entity.pdbx_description
1 polymer ?
#
loop_
_entity_poly.entity_id
_entity_poly.type
_entity_poly.pdbx_seq_one_letter_code
_entity_poly.pdbx_strand_id
1 'polypeptide(L)'
;MLEKLAHTSIGLGFASIGLTIATWAKEKGKSEQERAHAERFGNFVGLWAPTFFLLGIYLLKLRELGYDSEAEKLADEIQALKEKIG
;
A
#
# COMPACT_ATOMS: atom_id res chain seq x y z
N MET A 1 -4.40 -16.73 4.53
CA MET A 1 -4.44 -15.25 4.75
C MET A 1 -3.70 -14.42 3.69
N LEU A 2 -2.53 -14.88 3.20
CA LEU A 2 -1.60 -14.10 2.38
C LEU A 2 -2.20 -13.60 1.04
N GLU A 3 -3.09 -14.38 0.45
CA GLU A 3 -3.80 -14.01 -0.78
C GLU A 3 -4.54 -12.68 -0.68
N LYS A 4 -5.29 -12.48 0.41
CA LYS A 4 -6.08 -11.26 0.59
C LYS A 4 -5.17 -10.04 0.76
N LEU A 5 -4.07 -10.21 1.50
CA LEU A 5 -3.06 -9.17 1.69
C LEU A 5 -2.41 -8.81 0.35
N ALA A 6 -2.04 -9.80 -0.45
CA ALA A 6 -1.43 -9.59 -1.76
C ALA A 6 -2.33 -8.77 -2.70
N HIS A 7 -3.60 -9.16 -2.84
CA HIS A 7 -4.57 -8.43 -3.66
C HIS A 7 -4.78 -7.00 -3.14
N THR A 8 -4.83 -6.82 -1.82
CA THR A 8 -4.94 -5.49 -1.21
C THR A 8 -3.73 -4.63 -1.55
N SER A 9 -2.51 -5.17 -1.43
CA SER A 9 -1.28 -4.44 -1.80
C SER A 9 -1.29 -4.07 -3.28
N ILE A 10 -1.64 -4.98 -4.20
CA ILE A 10 -1.73 -4.66 -5.63
C ILE A 10 -2.76 -3.56 -5.89
N GLY A 11 -3.93 -3.64 -5.25
CA GLY A 11 -4.95 -2.60 -5.32
C GLY A 11 -4.46 -1.24 -4.84
N LEU A 12 -3.68 -1.20 -3.75
CA LEU A 12 -3.04 0.03 -3.26
C LEU A 12 -1.99 0.58 -4.24
N GLY A 13 -1.31 -0.27 -4.98
CA GLY A 13 -0.40 0.14 -6.05
C GLY A 13 -1.13 0.89 -7.17
N PHE A 14 -2.26 0.36 -7.63
CA PHE A 14 -3.10 1.08 -8.60
C PHE A 14 -3.74 2.34 -8.02
N ALA A 15 -4.18 2.29 -6.75
CA ALA A 15 -4.73 3.46 -6.07
C ALA A 15 -3.69 4.59 -5.95
N SER A 16 -2.43 4.26 -5.68
CA SER A 16 -1.30 5.21 -5.65
C SER A 16 -1.14 5.93 -6.99
N ILE A 17 -1.15 5.19 -8.12
CA ILE A 17 -1.13 5.77 -9.47
C ILE A 17 -2.33 6.67 -9.70
N GLY A 18 -3.54 6.18 -9.39
CA GLY A 18 -4.78 6.94 -9.57
C GLY A 18 -4.81 8.23 -8.76
N LEU A 19 -4.28 8.20 -7.52
CA LEU A 19 -4.16 9.38 -6.67
C LEU A 19 -3.17 10.39 -7.24
N THR A 20 -2.02 9.96 -7.77
CA THR A 20 -1.07 10.86 -8.45
C THR A 20 -1.70 11.57 -9.65
N ILE A 21 -2.45 10.84 -10.47
CA ILE A 21 -3.17 11.42 -11.61
C ILE A 21 -4.26 12.39 -11.11
N ALA A 22 -5.00 12.01 -10.07
CA ALA A 22 -6.06 12.83 -9.49
C ALA A 22 -5.50 14.12 -8.86
N THR A 23 -4.34 14.09 -8.21
CA THR A 23 -3.68 15.28 -7.68
C THR A 23 -3.26 16.22 -8.80
N TRP A 24 -2.62 15.70 -9.85
CA TRP A 24 -2.25 16.48 -11.03
C TRP A 24 -3.48 17.09 -11.72
N ALA A 25 -4.56 16.32 -11.89
CA ALA A 25 -5.80 16.79 -12.52
C ALA A 25 -6.51 17.86 -11.67
N LYS A 26 -6.35 17.82 -10.34
CA LYS A 26 -6.89 18.81 -9.39
C LYS A 26 -6.00 20.04 -9.26
N GLU A 27 -4.77 20.01 -9.74
CA GLU A 27 -3.86 21.16 -9.76
C GLU A 27 -4.27 22.20 -10.81
N LYS A 28 -5.33 22.92 -10.46
CA LYS A 28 -5.72 24.21 -11.05
C LYS A 28 -5.57 25.32 -10.01
N GLY A 29 -4.55 25.22 -9.15
CA GLY A 29 -4.27 26.17 -8.07
C GLY A 29 -4.10 27.60 -8.59
N LYS A 30 -4.59 28.59 -7.84
CA LYS A 30 -4.59 30.00 -8.24
C LYS A 30 -3.20 30.63 -8.11
N SER A 31 -2.32 30.03 -7.30
CA SER A 31 -0.95 30.48 -7.03
C SER A 31 0.09 29.43 -7.43
N GLU A 32 1.31 29.89 -7.69
CA GLU A 32 2.45 29.02 -8.05
C GLU A 32 2.87 28.11 -6.89
N GLN A 33 2.81 28.59 -5.64
CA GLN A 33 3.11 27.77 -4.46
C GLN A 33 2.15 26.58 -4.27
N GLU A 34 0.85 26.77 -4.50
CA GLU A 34 -0.14 25.69 -4.36
C GLU A 34 0.09 24.59 -5.39
N ARG A 35 0.47 24.96 -6.62
CA ARG A 35 0.86 24.04 -7.69
C ARG A 35 2.19 23.35 -7.41
N ALA A 36 3.17 24.05 -6.85
CA ALA A 36 4.42 23.40 -6.47
C ALA A 36 4.22 22.36 -5.35
N HIS A 37 3.26 22.60 -4.45
CA HIS A 37 2.98 21.70 -3.33
C HIS A 37 2.26 20.43 -3.77
N ALA A 38 1.21 20.55 -4.59
CA ALA A 38 0.43 19.39 -5.00
C ALA A 38 1.18 18.50 -6.03
N GLU A 39 2.09 19.05 -6.84
CA GLU A 39 2.96 18.28 -7.74
C GLU A 39 3.92 17.39 -6.93
N ARG A 40 4.52 17.95 -5.87
CA ARG A 40 5.40 17.22 -4.95
C ARG A 40 4.65 16.16 -4.18
N PHE A 41 3.44 16.48 -3.72
CA PHE A 41 2.59 15.53 -3.02
C PHE A 41 2.13 14.38 -3.93
N GLY A 42 1.69 14.69 -5.15
CA GLY A 42 1.30 13.71 -6.16
C GLY A 42 2.44 12.76 -6.52
N ASN A 43 3.64 13.28 -6.73
CA ASN A 43 4.84 12.46 -6.94
C ASN A 43 5.16 11.60 -5.72
N PHE A 44 5.11 12.16 -4.51
CA PHE A 44 5.36 11.38 -3.29
C PHE A 44 4.39 10.20 -3.15
N VAL A 45 3.09 10.42 -3.42
CA VAL A 45 2.08 9.36 -3.39
C VAL A 45 2.35 8.31 -4.46
N GLY A 46 2.76 8.71 -5.66
CA GLY A 46 3.03 7.82 -6.80
C GLY A 46 4.26 6.92 -6.60
N LEU A 47 5.24 7.37 -5.81
CA LEU A 47 6.43 6.58 -5.49
C LEU A 47 6.13 5.30 -4.69
N TRP A 48 4.97 5.21 -4.04
CA TRP A 48 4.58 4.02 -3.29
C TRP A 48 4.07 2.86 -4.17
N ALA A 49 3.65 3.14 -5.41
CA ALA A 49 3.15 2.11 -6.32
C ALA A 49 4.10 0.90 -6.51
N PRO A 50 5.40 1.07 -6.83
CA PRO A 50 6.31 -0.07 -6.96
C PRO A 50 6.46 -0.87 -5.67
N THR A 51 6.48 -0.21 -4.51
CA THR A 51 6.56 -0.89 -3.20
C THR A 51 5.33 -1.76 -2.95
N PHE A 52 4.14 -1.23 -3.24
CA PHE A 52 2.88 -1.97 -3.08
C PHE A 52 2.78 -3.15 -4.04
N PHE A 53 3.19 -3.00 -5.30
CA PHE A 53 3.24 -4.12 -6.23
C PHE A 53 4.25 -5.19 -5.82
N LEU A 54 5.45 -4.78 -5.39
CA LEU A 54 6.47 -5.71 -4.91
C LEU A 54 5.98 -6.49 -3.69
N LEU A 55 5.35 -5.81 -2.72
CA LEU A 55 4.72 -6.45 -1.56
C LEU A 55 3.66 -7.48 -2.00
N GLY A 56 2.79 -7.11 -2.93
CA GLY A 56 1.77 -8.01 -3.46
C GLY A 56 2.36 -9.27 -4.08
N ILE A 57 3.35 -9.11 -4.97
CA ILE A 57 4.05 -10.23 -5.61
C ILE A 57 4.76 -11.11 -4.57
N TYR A 58 5.42 -10.50 -3.59
CA TYR A 58 6.13 -11.23 -2.55
C TYR A 58 5.17 -12.04 -1.67
N LEU A 59 4.01 -11.48 -1.32
CA LEU A 59 2.99 -12.19 -0.56
C LEU A 59 2.38 -13.36 -1.35
N LEU A 60 2.16 -13.21 -2.66
CA LEU A 60 1.78 -14.33 -3.53
C LEU A 60 2.87 -15.41 -3.56
N LYS A 61 4.14 -15.00 -3.54
CA LYS A 61 5.26 -15.93 -3.53
C LYS A 61 5.33 -16.73 -2.22
N LEU A 62 5.13 -16.08 -1.08
CA LEU A 62 5.08 -16.76 0.22
C LEU A 62 3.93 -17.77 0.28
N ARG A 63 2.77 -17.40 -0.25
CA ARG A 63 1.62 -18.30 -0.39
C ARG A 63 1.97 -19.53 -1.23
N GLU A 64 2.58 -19.32 -2.39
CA GLU A 64 3.02 -20.42 -3.28
C GLU A 64 4.01 -21.38 -2.59
N LEU A 65 4.88 -20.84 -1.73
CA LEU A 65 5.83 -21.63 -0.95
C LEU A 65 5.20 -22.34 0.27
N GLY A 66 3.90 -22.18 0.51
CA GLY A 66 3.16 -22.88 1.56
C GLY A 66 3.19 -22.21 2.94
N TYR A 67 3.65 -20.96 3.06
CA TYR A 67 3.77 -20.23 4.34
C TYR A 67 2.43 -19.70 4.90
N ASP A 68 1.28 -20.16 4.42
CA ASP A 68 -0.03 -19.64 4.85
C ASP A 68 -0.32 -19.93 6.33
N SER A 69 0.00 -21.14 6.81
CA SER A 69 -0.26 -21.55 8.21
C SER A 69 0.63 -20.78 9.19
N GLU A 70 1.90 -20.57 8.84
CA GLU A 70 2.86 -19.79 9.62
C GLU A 70 2.43 -18.33 9.71
N ALA A 71 1.96 -17.77 8.59
CA ALA A 71 1.45 -16.41 8.57
C ALA A 71 0.21 -16.27 9.48
N GLU A 72 -0.70 -17.25 9.47
CA GLU A 72 -1.90 -17.25 10.33
C GLU A 72 -1.52 -17.36 11.82
N LYS A 73 -0.62 -18.27 12.19
CA LYS A 73 -0.12 -18.38 13.57
C LYS A 73 0.50 -17.07 14.07
N LEU A 74 1.31 -16.42 13.25
CA LEU A 74 1.92 -15.14 13.61
C LEU A 74 0.85 -14.04 13.82
N ALA A 75 -0.20 -14.03 13.00
CA ALA A 75 -1.28 -13.07 13.14
C ALA A 75 -2.04 -13.27 14.46
N ASP A 76 -2.32 -14.52 14.81
CA ASP A 76 -2.98 -14.90 16.08
C ASP A 76 -2.11 -14.53 17.29
N GLU A 77 -0.80 -14.77 17.22
CA GLU A 77 0.15 -14.38 18.27
C GLU A 77 0.18 -12.86 18.47
N ILE A 78 0.23 -12.08 17.38
CA ILE A 78 0.19 -10.62 17.44
C ILE A 78 -1.13 -10.13 18.05
N GLN A 79 -2.25 -10.78 17.72
CA GLN A 79 -3.55 -10.45 18.31
C GLN A 79 -3.57 -10.73 19.81
N ALA A 80 -3.13 -11.92 20.23
CA ALA A 80 -3.04 -12.28 21.63
C ALA A 80 -2.09 -11.34 22.42
N LEU A 81 -1.01 -10.86 21.80
CA LEU A 81 -0.12 -9.86 22.39
C LEU A 81 -0.81 -8.49 22.53
N LYS A 82 -1.54 -8.04 21.52
CA LYS A 82 -2.32 -6.79 21.60
C LYS A 82 -3.35 -6.83 22.73
N GLU A 83 -4.04 -7.96 22.91
CA GLU A 83 -5.03 -8.15 23.97
C GLU A 83 -4.41 -8.20 25.38
N LYS A 84 -3.15 -8.63 25.51
CA LYS A 84 -2.43 -8.64 26.80
C LYS A 84 -1.84 -7.28 27.19
N ILE A 85 -1.55 -6.43 26.21
CA ILE A 85 -0.91 -5.11 26.40
C ILE A 85 -1.94 -3.98 26.50
N GLY A 86 -3.13 -4.16 25.91
CA GLY A 86 -4.26 -3.23 26.02
C GLY A 86 -5.06 -3.42 27.30
#